data_AF-A0A9D8RUK5-F1
#
_entry.id   AF-A0A9D8RUK5-F1
#
_cell.length_a   1.000
_cell.length_b   1.000
_cell.length_c   1.000
_cell.angle_alpha   90.00
_cell.angle_beta   90.00
_cell.angle_gamma   90.00
#
_symmetry.space_group_name_H-M   'P 1'
#
loop_
_entity.id
_entity.type
_entity.pdbx_description
1 polymer ?
#
loop_
_entity_poly.entity_id
_entity_poly.type
_entity_poly.pdbx_seq_one_letter_code
_entity_poly.pdbx_strand_id
1 'polypeptide(L)'
;MNTFLHKQLLMVILIAAAALGIVAGTWGVALYDSSSNAYDDPLTTPYASSQATTAPHQSTPQGTTDITTAQTTTQPSDFVKPTGKYIALTFDDGPSTSYTSQILDILEKYNAKATFFVNGYQLGTSKASLLQRMVEMGCEIGNHTQDHKRMTELSAEELYEQIVMVNDMVRKLCGYNITLLRPPGGHTSLAVMQAMYDAGLRMSTIMWNNDSLDWSFHADYANGTITREEAVQKTYEMIMGYPLDGAVVLMHDIKGITPDVLELVLEKLSAEGYTFVTISEMFDIEGMGEDAYFSKFYSANQIVTLK
;
A
#
# COMPACT_ATOMS: atom_id res chain seq x y z
N MET A 1 -40.01 15.31 70.04
CA MET A 1 -40.04 16.10 68.79
C MET A 1 -38.63 16.07 68.23
N ASN A 2 -38.37 15.18 67.27
CA ASN A 2 -38.46 15.46 65.83
C ASN A 2 -37.27 16.32 65.37
N THR A 3 -36.45 16.00 64.36
CA THR A 3 -36.40 14.94 63.34
C THR A 3 -35.22 15.35 62.45
N PHE A 4 -34.30 14.43 62.11
CA PHE A 4 -34.06 13.95 60.72
C PHE A 4 -33.41 14.96 59.74
N LEU A 5 -32.47 14.64 58.85
CA LEU A 5 -31.74 13.41 58.53
C LEU A 5 -30.85 13.68 57.28
N HIS A 6 -29.76 12.90 57.17
CA HIS A 6 -29.18 12.32 55.94
C HIS A 6 -28.27 13.19 55.03
N LYS A 7 -27.08 12.71 54.61
CA LYS A 7 -26.44 11.39 54.78
C LYS A 7 -24.94 11.45 54.39
N GLN A 8 -24.10 10.98 55.32
CA GLN A 8 -22.93 10.08 55.15
C GLN A 8 -21.68 10.61 54.40
N LEU A 9 -20.48 10.83 55.01
CA LEU A 9 -19.71 10.14 56.08
C LEU A 9 -19.36 8.69 55.64
N LEU A 10 -18.15 8.10 55.58
CA LEU A 10 -16.81 8.19 56.20
C LEU A 10 -15.81 7.60 55.16
N MET A 11 -14.54 8.02 55.01
CA MET A 11 -13.38 8.03 55.91
C MET A 11 -12.65 6.67 56.07
N VAL A 12 -11.49 6.53 55.39
CA VAL A 12 -10.14 6.03 55.81
C VAL A 12 -10.07 4.62 56.50
N ILE A 13 -9.22 3.64 56.15
CA ILE A 13 -7.76 3.47 56.42
C ILE A 13 -7.27 2.12 55.82
N LEU A 14 -6.01 2.11 55.38
CA LEU A 14 -5.12 0.99 54.98
C LEU A 14 -5.11 -0.24 55.93
N ILE A 15 -4.85 -1.44 55.38
CA ILE A 15 -3.93 -2.47 55.93
C ILE A 15 -3.63 -3.51 54.82
N ALA A 16 -2.38 -3.99 54.80
CA ALA A 16 -1.82 -4.93 53.85
C ALA A 16 -1.88 -6.40 54.29
N ALA A 17 -1.63 -7.28 53.29
CA ALA A 17 -1.00 -8.61 53.33
C ALA A 17 -1.86 -9.90 53.36
N ALA A 18 -1.75 -10.60 52.22
CA ALA A 18 -1.50 -12.04 52.00
C ALA A 18 -2.53 -13.11 52.41
N ALA A 19 -3.07 -13.84 51.43
CA ALA A 19 -2.65 -15.22 51.11
C ALA A 19 -3.50 -15.89 50.00
N LEU A 20 -2.78 -16.52 49.06
CA LEU A 20 -3.09 -17.76 48.31
C LEU A 20 -4.35 -17.83 47.42
N GLY A 21 -4.11 -17.77 46.12
CA GLY A 21 -5.03 -18.22 45.07
C GLY A 21 -4.31 -18.30 43.71
N ILE A 22 -3.74 -19.47 43.42
CA ILE A 22 -3.07 -19.80 42.15
C ILE A 22 -4.11 -19.85 41.03
N VAL A 23 -3.93 -19.02 39.98
CA VAL A 23 -4.17 -19.43 38.58
C VAL A 23 -3.15 -18.69 37.71
N ALA A 24 -2.19 -19.45 37.18
CA ALA A 24 -1.30 -19.00 36.13
C ALA A 24 -2.10 -18.90 34.81
N GLY A 25 -2.22 -17.70 34.26
CA GLY A 25 -2.67 -17.46 32.89
C GLY A 25 -1.50 -16.86 32.12
N THR A 26 -0.79 -17.69 31.39
CA THR A 26 0.27 -17.29 30.46
C THR A 26 -0.33 -16.49 29.32
N TRP A 27 0.11 -15.24 29.14
CA TRP A 27 -0.10 -14.50 27.90
C TRP A 27 0.75 -15.17 26.82
N GLY A 28 0.09 -15.96 25.99
CA GLY A 28 0.70 -16.55 24.80
C GLY A 28 0.98 -15.46 23.78
N VAL A 29 2.26 -15.22 23.52
CA VAL A 29 2.71 -14.64 22.26
C VAL A 29 2.44 -15.71 21.21
N ALA A 30 1.43 -15.49 20.36
CA ALA A 30 1.20 -16.34 19.20
C ALA A 30 2.31 -16.05 18.18
N LEU A 31 3.32 -16.91 18.16
CA LEU A 31 4.19 -17.07 17.00
C LEU A 31 3.33 -17.73 15.91
N TYR A 32 2.92 -16.94 14.93
CA TYR A 32 2.24 -17.46 13.75
C TYR A 32 3.29 -18.07 12.81
N ASP A 33 3.24 -19.39 12.69
CA ASP A 33 3.98 -20.19 11.72
C ASP A 33 3.39 -19.93 10.33
N SER A 34 4.12 -19.20 9.48
CA SER A 34 3.76 -19.00 8.08
C SER A 34 4.21 -20.21 7.26
N SER A 35 3.48 -21.31 7.36
CA SER A 35 3.55 -22.42 6.41
C SER A 35 2.38 -22.35 5.42
N SER A 36 2.73 -22.03 4.18
CA SER A 36 2.07 -22.37 2.92
C SER A 36 0.54 -22.46 2.87
N ASN A 37 -0.08 -21.54 2.13
CA ASN A 37 -1.22 -21.87 1.25
C ASN A 37 -1.16 -20.98 0.01
N ALA A 38 -0.41 -21.45 -0.98
CA ALA A 38 -0.59 -21.02 -2.37
C ALA A 38 -1.97 -21.51 -2.80
N TYR A 39 -2.86 -20.60 -3.17
CA TYR A 39 -4.09 -20.94 -3.87
C TYR A 39 -3.89 -20.70 -5.37
N ASP A 40 -3.91 -21.82 -6.10
CA ASP A 40 -3.91 -21.90 -7.55
C ASP A 40 -5.20 -21.30 -8.14
N ASP A 41 -5.05 -20.32 -9.04
CA ASP A 41 -6.07 -19.96 -10.03
C ASP A 41 -5.77 -20.76 -11.33
N PRO A 42 -6.68 -21.60 -11.84
CA PRO A 42 -6.36 -22.56 -12.89
C PRO A 42 -6.43 -21.93 -14.28
N LEU A 43 -5.48 -21.07 -14.65
CA LEU A 43 -5.18 -20.72 -16.05
C LEU A 43 -3.69 -20.40 -16.26
N THR A 44 -2.79 -21.30 -15.89
CA THR A 44 -1.37 -21.21 -16.27
C THR A 44 -0.98 -22.38 -17.18
N THR A 45 -0.85 -22.12 -18.48
CA THR A 45 -0.10 -22.99 -19.38
C THR A 45 1.40 -22.74 -19.19
N PRO A 46 2.25 -23.77 -18.98
CA PRO A 46 3.66 -23.57 -18.71
C PRO A 46 4.42 -23.20 -20.00
N TYR A 47 5.17 -22.10 -19.96
CA TYR A 47 6.16 -21.78 -20.99
C TYR A 47 7.43 -22.61 -20.71
N ALA A 48 7.78 -23.48 -21.65
CA ALA A 48 8.92 -24.37 -21.57
C ALA A 48 10.24 -23.61 -21.73
N SER A 49 11.20 -23.89 -20.84
CA SER A 49 12.59 -23.47 -20.93
C SER A 49 13.32 -24.26 -22.03
N SER A 50 14.05 -23.56 -22.91
CA SER A 50 15.10 -24.17 -23.74
C SER A 50 16.45 -23.52 -23.48
N GLN A 51 17.39 -24.28 -22.91
CA GLN A 51 18.84 -24.11 -23.09
C GLN A 51 19.20 -24.57 -24.53
N ALA A 52 20.28 -24.22 -25.23
CA ALA A 52 21.55 -23.54 -24.99
C ALA A 52 22.12 -23.11 -26.37
N THR A 53 23.08 -22.18 -26.45
CA THR A 53 24.45 -22.42 -27.01
C THR A 53 25.31 -21.15 -27.03
N THR A 54 26.62 -21.37 -26.85
CA THR A 54 27.70 -20.39 -26.68
C THR A 54 28.47 -20.04 -27.96
N ALA A 55 29.02 -18.81 -27.97
CA ALA A 55 30.27 -18.31 -28.59
C ALA A 55 30.24 -17.71 -30.02
N PRO A 56 31.19 -16.82 -30.42
CA PRO A 56 32.13 -15.98 -29.66
C PRO A 56 32.11 -14.47 -30.03
N HIS A 57 32.86 -13.71 -29.22
CA HIS A 57 33.19 -12.29 -29.25
C HIS A 57 33.90 -11.83 -30.54
N GLN A 58 33.46 -10.71 -31.14
CA GLN A 58 34.26 -9.86 -32.02
C GLN A 58 33.98 -8.37 -31.75
N SER A 59 35.01 -7.56 -31.95
CA SER A 59 35.23 -6.21 -31.42
C SER A 59 35.01 -5.08 -32.45
N THR A 60 34.24 -4.04 -32.08
CA THR A 60 34.34 -2.57 -32.36
C THR A 60 34.49 -2.05 -33.82
N PRO A 61 33.94 -0.85 -34.20
CA PRO A 61 34.19 0.42 -33.49
C PRO A 61 33.05 1.46 -33.36
N GLN A 62 33.22 2.26 -32.29
CA GLN A 62 32.86 3.66 -32.02
C GLN A 62 32.11 4.45 -33.12
N GLY A 63 30.89 4.88 -32.75
CA GLY A 63 30.17 5.99 -33.37
C GLY A 63 29.53 6.84 -32.28
N THR A 64 30.15 7.98 -31.98
CA THR A 64 29.63 9.02 -31.10
C THR A 64 28.47 9.75 -31.77
N THR A 65 27.26 9.61 -31.25
CA THR A 65 26.17 10.55 -31.46
C THR A 65 25.56 10.87 -30.11
N ASP A 66 25.81 12.09 -29.65
CA ASP A 66 25.19 12.71 -28.48
C ASP A 66 23.67 12.67 -28.63
N ILE A 67 23.01 11.74 -27.93
CA ILE A 67 21.58 11.84 -27.66
C ILE A 67 21.45 12.56 -26.32
N THR A 68 21.33 13.88 -26.41
CA THR A 68 20.79 14.70 -25.32
C THR A 68 19.38 14.18 -25.03
N THR A 69 19.23 13.32 -24.02
CA THR A 69 17.92 12.89 -23.55
C THR A 69 17.29 14.08 -22.85
N ALA A 70 16.36 14.72 -23.55
CA ALA A 70 15.53 15.78 -23.01
C ALA A 70 14.85 15.27 -21.73
N GLN A 71 15.07 15.99 -20.63
CA GLN A 71 14.25 15.88 -19.44
C GLN A 71 12.82 16.24 -19.83
N THR A 72 11.95 15.24 -19.96
CA THR A 72 10.52 15.48 -19.94
C THR A 72 10.14 15.77 -18.50
N THR A 73 10.29 17.03 -18.11
CA THR A 73 9.63 17.61 -16.94
C THR A 73 8.15 17.27 -17.03
N THR A 74 7.68 16.50 -16.06
CA THR A 74 6.26 16.33 -15.76
C THR A 74 5.59 17.71 -15.73
N GLN A 75 4.45 17.81 -16.40
CA GLN A 75 3.64 19.03 -16.40
C GLN A 75 3.36 19.44 -14.95
N PRO A 76 3.40 20.75 -14.61
CA PRO A 76 3.02 21.19 -13.28
C PRO A 76 1.56 20.76 -13.06
N SER A 77 1.34 19.90 -12.07
CA SER A 77 -0.01 19.61 -11.61
C SER A 77 -0.62 20.92 -11.13
N ASP A 78 -1.87 21.21 -11.51
CA ASP A 78 -2.69 22.28 -10.92
C ASP A 78 -3.05 21.94 -9.44
N PHE A 79 -2.13 21.30 -8.72
CA PHE A 79 -2.33 20.86 -7.36
C PHE A 79 -2.46 22.08 -6.45
N VAL A 80 -3.70 22.32 -6.02
CA VAL A 80 -4.01 23.32 -5.00
C VAL A 80 -4.02 22.60 -3.66
N LYS A 81 -3.03 22.92 -2.81
CA LYS A 81 -2.95 22.41 -1.44
C LYS A 81 -4.32 22.57 -0.74
N PRO A 82 -4.96 21.49 -0.29
CA PRO A 82 -6.23 21.59 0.42
C PRO A 82 -6.07 22.38 1.71
N THR A 83 -7.13 23.13 2.06
CA THR A 83 -7.21 23.92 3.30
C THR A 83 -7.89 23.17 4.44
N GLY A 84 -8.36 21.94 4.18
CA GLY A 84 -9.06 21.07 5.11
C GLY A 84 -8.45 19.68 5.18
N LYS A 85 -9.22 18.73 5.69
CA LYS A 85 -8.77 17.34 5.90
C LYS A 85 -8.43 16.65 4.58
N TYR A 86 -7.41 15.82 4.57
CA TYR A 86 -7.03 15.02 3.38
C TYR A 86 -6.69 13.59 3.76
N ILE A 87 -6.74 12.70 2.78
CA ILE A 87 -6.48 11.28 2.94
C ILE A 87 -5.91 10.70 1.64
N ALA A 88 -4.94 9.80 1.75
CA ALA A 88 -4.43 9.03 0.62
C ALA A 88 -5.02 7.61 0.65
N LEU A 89 -5.89 7.33 -0.32
CA LEU A 89 -6.40 5.98 -0.56
C LEU A 89 -5.40 5.24 -1.45
N THR A 90 -4.96 4.05 -1.03
CA THR A 90 -3.96 3.27 -1.76
C THR A 90 -4.39 1.84 -1.98
N PHE A 91 -4.01 1.28 -3.13
CA PHE A 91 -4.39 -0.07 -3.56
C PHE A 91 -3.16 -0.87 -3.97
N ASP A 92 -3.02 -2.07 -3.41
CA ASP A 92 -1.94 -3.02 -3.72
C ASP A 92 -2.46 -4.20 -4.54
N ASP A 93 -1.53 -4.92 -5.18
CA ASP A 93 -1.69 -6.19 -5.91
C ASP A 93 -2.30 -6.15 -7.31
N GLY A 94 -2.80 -4.99 -7.74
CA GLY A 94 -3.42 -4.79 -9.05
C GLY A 94 -2.45 -4.67 -10.23
N PRO A 95 -2.99 -4.41 -11.44
CA PRO A 95 -4.40 -4.14 -11.72
C PRO A 95 -5.23 -5.40 -12.05
N SER A 96 -6.34 -5.61 -11.34
CA SER A 96 -7.42 -6.53 -11.72
C SER A 96 -8.32 -5.93 -12.80
N THR A 97 -8.63 -6.68 -13.86
CA THR A 97 -9.55 -6.14 -14.89
C THR A 97 -10.96 -5.94 -14.32
N SER A 98 -11.40 -6.82 -13.41
CA SER A 98 -12.76 -6.80 -12.88
C SER A 98 -12.94 -5.77 -11.76
N TYR A 99 -11.96 -5.62 -10.87
CA TYR A 99 -12.11 -4.82 -9.66
C TYR A 99 -11.47 -3.44 -9.77
N THR A 100 -10.27 -3.33 -10.37
CA THR A 100 -9.64 -2.02 -10.60
C THR A 100 -10.50 -1.13 -11.49
N SER A 101 -11.18 -1.69 -12.49
CA SER A 101 -12.12 -0.93 -13.33
C SER A 101 -13.27 -0.32 -12.52
N GLN A 102 -13.91 -1.11 -11.66
CA GLN A 102 -14.97 -0.64 -10.75
C GLN A 102 -14.45 0.39 -9.76
N ILE A 103 -13.25 0.19 -9.21
CA ILE A 103 -12.60 1.15 -8.31
C ILE A 103 -12.38 2.49 -9.03
N LEU A 104 -11.93 2.49 -10.28
CA LEU A 104 -11.77 3.71 -11.07
C LEU A 104 -13.13 4.37 -11.37
N ASP A 105 -14.18 3.61 -11.68
CA ASP A 105 -15.53 4.16 -11.86
C ASP A 105 -16.03 4.86 -10.59
N ILE A 106 -15.78 4.26 -9.42
CA ILE A 106 -16.14 4.80 -8.12
C ILE A 106 -15.33 6.06 -7.81
N LEU A 107 -14.00 6.04 -7.99
CA LEU A 107 -13.15 7.22 -7.79
C LEU A 107 -13.59 8.39 -8.68
N GLU A 108 -13.91 8.14 -9.95
CA GLU A 108 -14.43 9.13 -10.88
C GLU A 108 -15.76 9.75 -10.40
N LYS A 109 -16.70 8.92 -9.93
CA LYS A 109 -17.99 9.37 -9.36
C LYS A 109 -17.82 10.36 -8.20
N TYR A 110 -16.79 10.17 -7.37
CA TYR A 110 -16.52 11.04 -6.23
C TYR A 110 -15.46 12.11 -6.51
N ASN A 111 -14.97 12.22 -7.75
CA ASN A 111 -13.85 13.11 -8.11
C ASN A 111 -12.63 12.92 -7.16
N ALA A 112 -12.35 11.66 -6.84
CA ALA A 112 -11.32 11.25 -5.90
C ALA A 112 -10.09 10.73 -6.66
N LYS A 113 -8.89 10.98 -6.10
CA LYS A 113 -7.63 10.40 -6.56
C LYS A 113 -7.17 9.31 -5.60
N ALA A 114 -6.37 8.39 -6.10
CA ALA A 114 -5.76 7.31 -5.32
C ALA A 114 -4.36 6.98 -5.85
N THR A 115 -3.63 6.14 -5.12
CA THR A 115 -2.33 5.59 -5.54
C THR A 115 -2.40 4.07 -5.66
N PHE A 116 -2.04 3.52 -6.83
CA PHE A 116 -2.08 2.09 -7.11
C PHE A 116 -0.67 1.52 -7.17
N PHE A 117 -0.28 0.68 -6.22
CA PHE A 117 0.98 -0.05 -6.22
C PHE A 117 0.81 -1.36 -7.00
N VAL A 118 1.29 -1.38 -8.24
CA VAL A 118 1.03 -2.49 -9.18
C VAL A 118 2.10 -3.56 -9.13
N ASN A 119 1.69 -4.82 -9.28
CA ASN A 119 2.60 -5.95 -9.41
C ASN A 119 2.91 -6.27 -10.87
N GLY A 120 4.17 -6.58 -11.15
CA GLY A 120 4.61 -6.90 -12.50
C GLY A 120 3.92 -8.12 -13.11
N TYR A 121 3.64 -9.16 -12.32
CA TYR A 121 2.94 -10.35 -12.82
C TYR A 121 1.49 -10.08 -13.26
N GLN A 122 0.89 -8.97 -12.83
CA GLN A 122 -0.43 -8.53 -13.29
C GLN A 122 -0.37 -7.73 -14.60
N LEU A 123 0.82 -7.21 -14.94
CA LEU A 123 1.00 -6.32 -16.07
C LEU A 123 1.03 -7.10 -17.39
N GLY A 124 0.34 -6.54 -18.37
CA GLY A 124 0.28 -7.04 -19.72
C GLY A 124 -0.40 -6.02 -20.63
N THR A 125 -0.35 -6.24 -21.95
CA THR A 125 -0.98 -5.33 -22.92
C THR A 125 -2.47 -5.13 -22.67
N SER A 126 -3.15 -6.16 -22.13
CA SER A 126 -4.56 -6.09 -21.73
C SER A 126 -4.85 -5.11 -20.59
N LYS A 127 -3.83 -4.65 -19.85
CA LYS A 127 -3.95 -3.69 -18.76
C LYS A 127 -3.60 -2.25 -19.15
N ALA A 128 -3.08 -2.04 -20.37
CA ALA A 128 -2.62 -0.72 -20.80
C ALA A 128 -3.68 0.37 -20.66
N SER A 129 -4.93 0.09 -21.04
CA SER A 129 -6.03 1.04 -20.94
C SER A 129 -6.40 1.38 -19.48
N LEU A 130 -6.28 0.44 -18.55
CA LEU A 130 -6.51 0.71 -17.13
C LEU A 130 -5.43 1.62 -16.55
N LEU A 131 -4.16 1.35 -16.88
CA LEU A 131 -3.05 2.19 -16.43
C LEU A 131 -3.14 3.61 -17.03
N GLN A 132 -3.52 3.72 -18.31
CA GLN A 132 -3.75 5.02 -18.95
C GLN A 132 -4.89 5.78 -18.26
N ARG A 133 -6.01 5.10 -17.96
CA ARG A 133 -7.13 5.69 -17.24
C ARG A 133 -6.74 6.19 -15.84
N MET A 134 -5.92 5.43 -15.10
CA MET A 134 -5.38 5.90 -13.81
C MET A 134 -4.69 7.26 -13.96
N VAL A 135 -3.79 7.38 -14.95
CA VAL A 135 -3.03 8.61 -15.20
C VAL A 135 -3.93 9.75 -15.65
N GLU A 136 -4.89 9.49 -16.54
CA GLU A 136 -5.84 10.50 -17.04
C GLU A 136 -6.75 11.06 -15.92
N MET A 137 -7.10 10.22 -14.94
CA MET A 137 -7.86 10.63 -13.75
C MET A 137 -7.01 11.36 -12.71
N GLY A 138 -5.69 11.48 -12.93
CA GLY A 138 -4.76 12.06 -11.97
C GLY A 138 -4.47 11.16 -10.77
N CYS A 139 -4.78 9.87 -10.86
CA CYS A 139 -4.29 8.87 -9.91
C CYS A 139 -2.80 8.61 -10.13
N GLU A 140 -2.14 8.11 -9.10
CA GLU A 140 -0.72 7.80 -9.11
C GLU A 140 -0.47 6.30 -9.22
N ILE A 141 0.58 5.91 -9.95
CA ILE A 141 1.01 4.51 -10.07
C ILE A 141 2.33 4.35 -9.30
N GLY A 142 2.33 3.44 -8.34
CA GLY A 142 3.48 2.97 -7.59
C GLY A 142 3.90 1.56 -8.01
N ASN A 143 5.08 1.15 -7.57
CA ASN A 143 5.65 -0.18 -7.84
C ASN A 143 5.40 -1.10 -6.62
N HIS A 144 4.92 -2.33 -6.84
CA HIS A 144 4.76 -3.34 -5.80
C HIS A 144 5.60 -4.60 -6.01
N THR A 145 6.71 -4.47 -6.74
CA THR A 145 7.62 -5.54 -7.21
C THR A 145 7.01 -6.46 -8.26
N GLN A 146 7.88 -7.16 -8.98
CA GLN A 146 7.51 -8.05 -10.06
C GLN A 146 6.63 -9.21 -9.59
N ASP A 147 7.08 -9.98 -8.59
CA ASP A 147 6.44 -11.24 -8.16
C ASP A 147 5.96 -11.22 -6.71
N HIS A 148 5.84 -10.04 -6.09
CA HIS A 148 5.39 -9.86 -4.70
C HIS A 148 6.28 -10.61 -3.67
N LYS A 149 7.59 -10.73 -3.97
CA LYS A 149 8.55 -11.34 -3.05
C LYS A 149 8.94 -10.38 -1.93
N ARG A 150 9.21 -10.93 -0.75
CA ARG A 150 9.74 -10.15 0.38
C ARG A 150 11.11 -9.60 0.03
N MET A 151 11.26 -8.28 0.01
CA MET A 151 12.50 -7.64 -0.42
C MET A 151 13.69 -7.97 0.49
N THR A 152 13.44 -8.28 1.76
CA THR A 152 14.48 -8.67 2.73
C THR A 152 15.07 -10.06 2.48
N GLU A 153 14.46 -10.85 1.59
CA GLU A 153 14.90 -12.21 1.25
C GLU A 153 15.61 -12.26 -0.12
N LEU A 154 15.77 -11.11 -0.79
CA LEU A 154 16.37 -10.99 -2.11
C LEU A 154 17.84 -10.56 -2.03
N SER A 155 18.64 -11.03 -2.98
CA SER A 155 19.92 -10.39 -3.29
C SER A 155 19.73 -8.99 -3.87
N ALA A 156 20.78 -8.18 -3.89
CA ALA A 156 20.72 -6.83 -4.47
C ALA A 156 20.38 -6.85 -5.97
N GLU A 157 20.85 -7.87 -6.71
CA GLU A 157 20.56 -8.06 -8.13
C GLU A 157 19.08 -8.42 -8.35
N GLU A 158 18.57 -9.40 -7.61
CA GLU A 158 17.15 -9.78 -7.68
C GLU A 158 16.23 -8.62 -7.27
N LEU A 159 16.61 -7.86 -6.25
CA LEU A 159 15.89 -6.67 -5.81
C LEU A 159 15.81 -5.63 -6.95
N TYR A 160 16.93 -5.39 -7.62
CA TYR A 160 16.97 -4.46 -8.76
C TYR A 160 16.07 -4.93 -9.89
N GLU A 161 16.16 -6.21 -10.26
CA GLU A 161 15.32 -6.82 -11.30
C GLU A 161 13.82 -6.72 -10.98
N GLN A 162 13.44 -7.06 -9.74
CA GLN A 162 12.05 -7.00 -9.27
C GLN A 162 11.44 -5.61 -9.40
N ILE A 163 12.24 -4.55 -9.27
CA ILE A 163 11.78 -3.16 -9.33
C ILE A 163 11.80 -2.65 -10.77
N VAL A 164 12.92 -2.81 -11.49
CA VAL A 164 13.11 -2.22 -12.83
C VAL A 164 12.16 -2.83 -13.85
N MET A 165 11.89 -4.14 -13.78
CA MET A 165 10.94 -4.78 -14.70
C MET A 165 9.55 -4.13 -14.64
N VAL A 166 9.04 -3.83 -13.45
CA VAL A 166 7.75 -3.17 -13.26
C VAL A 166 7.79 -1.73 -13.78
N ASN A 167 8.84 -0.98 -13.46
CA ASN A 167 9.02 0.39 -13.94
C ASN A 167 9.02 0.46 -15.48
N ASP A 168 9.77 -0.43 -16.13
CA ASP A 168 9.86 -0.49 -17.59
C ASP A 168 8.54 -0.92 -18.23
N MET A 169 7.83 -1.88 -17.64
CA MET A 169 6.51 -2.30 -18.13
C MET A 169 5.48 -1.17 -18.03
N VAL A 170 5.39 -0.48 -16.90
CA VAL A 170 4.45 0.65 -16.74
C VAL A 170 4.79 1.78 -17.71
N ARG A 171 6.08 2.15 -17.84
CA ARG A 171 6.52 3.13 -18.85
C ARG A 171 6.12 2.71 -20.26
N LYS A 172 6.30 1.44 -20.61
CA LYS A 172 5.93 0.92 -21.94
C LYS A 172 4.42 0.92 -22.19
N LEU A 173 3.62 0.62 -21.17
CA LEU A 173 2.17 0.45 -21.32
C LEU A 173 1.40 1.78 -21.33
N CYS A 174 1.82 2.75 -20.51
CA CYS A 174 1.09 4.02 -20.38
C CYS A 174 2.00 5.27 -20.36
N GLY A 175 3.31 5.14 -20.52
CA GLY A 175 4.23 6.28 -20.51
C GLY A 175 4.52 6.85 -19.12
N TYR A 176 3.98 6.25 -18.06
CA TYR A 176 4.13 6.74 -16.69
C TYR A 176 5.50 6.37 -16.10
N ASN A 177 6.14 7.33 -15.42
CA ASN A 177 7.40 7.12 -14.71
C ASN A 177 7.13 6.95 -13.22
N ILE A 178 7.28 5.73 -12.72
CA ILE A 178 7.07 5.43 -11.31
C ILE A 178 8.21 6.02 -10.46
N THR A 179 7.85 6.71 -9.38
CA THR A 179 8.75 7.25 -8.35
C THR A 179 8.54 6.62 -6.98
N LEU A 180 7.43 5.89 -6.79
CA LEU A 180 7.04 5.29 -5.51
C LEU A 180 7.16 3.77 -5.54
N LEU A 181 7.57 3.18 -4.42
CA LEU A 181 7.64 1.75 -4.20
C LEU A 181 6.95 1.40 -2.89
N ARG A 182 6.13 0.35 -2.87
CA ARG A 182 5.65 -0.25 -1.62
C ARG A 182 6.22 -1.66 -1.49
N PRO A 183 6.94 -1.99 -0.40
CA PRO A 183 7.45 -3.33 -0.16
C PRO A 183 6.31 -4.33 0.08
N PRO A 184 6.30 -5.51 -0.58
CA PRO A 184 5.34 -6.58 -0.32
C PRO A 184 5.22 -6.94 1.17
N GLY A 185 3.99 -6.84 1.69
CA GLY A 185 3.68 -7.04 3.11
C GLY A 185 4.47 -6.14 4.07
N GLY A 186 5.02 -5.02 3.60
CA GLY A 186 5.85 -4.13 4.39
C GLY A 186 7.27 -4.63 4.71
N HIS A 187 7.72 -5.70 4.06
CA HIS A 187 9.03 -6.32 4.36
C HIS A 187 10.18 -5.54 3.71
N THR A 188 10.74 -4.58 4.45
CA THR A 188 11.93 -3.81 4.06
C THR A 188 12.90 -3.63 5.24
N SER A 189 14.10 -3.12 4.96
CA SER A 189 15.11 -2.81 5.97
C SER A 189 16.07 -1.73 5.46
N LEU A 190 16.92 -1.18 6.33
CA LEU A 190 17.98 -0.25 5.91
C LEU A 190 18.91 -0.85 4.86
N ALA A 191 19.21 -2.15 4.96
CA ALA A 191 20.05 -2.84 3.96
C ALA A 191 19.37 -2.89 2.58
N VAL A 192 18.06 -3.16 2.54
CA VAL A 192 17.27 -3.13 1.30
C VAL A 192 17.28 -1.73 0.68
N MET A 193 17.04 -0.70 1.51
CA MET A 193 17.05 0.69 1.06
C MET A 193 18.42 1.15 0.56
N GLN A 194 19.50 0.74 1.24
CA GLN A 194 20.86 1.01 0.79
C GLN A 194 21.17 0.31 -0.53
N ALA A 195 20.78 -0.95 -0.69
CA ALA A 195 20.96 -1.68 -1.94
C ALA A 195 20.23 -1.00 -3.11
N MET A 196 19.00 -0.53 -2.91
CA MET A 196 18.28 0.29 -3.90
C MET A 196 19.06 1.57 -4.24
N TYR A 197 19.54 2.29 -3.23
CA TYR A 197 20.30 3.52 -3.41
C TYR A 197 21.59 3.28 -4.22
N ASP A 198 22.36 2.26 -3.86
CA ASP A 198 23.63 1.91 -4.52
C ASP A 198 23.39 1.47 -5.97
N ALA A 199 22.27 0.81 -6.24
CA ALA A 199 21.86 0.41 -7.59
C ALA A 199 21.23 1.55 -8.42
N GLY A 200 21.20 2.79 -7.91
CA GLY A 200 20.64 3.93 -8.64
C GLY A 200 19.11 4.04 -8.59
N LEU A 201 18.41 3.19 -7.83
CA LEU A 201 16.96 3.22 -7.69
C LEU A 201 16.55 4.32 -6.71
N ARG A 202 16.26 5.51 -7.24
CA ARG A 202 15.77 6.67 -6.49
C ARG A 202 14.25 6.63 -6.44
N MET A 203 13.72 5.81 -5.53
CA MET A 203 12.27 5.67 -5.30
C MET A 203 11.93 5.88 -3.83
N SER A 204 10.78 6.50 -3.56
CA SER A 204 10.28 6.68 -2.20
C SER A 204 9.58 5.40 -1.75
N THR A 205 9.99 4.85 -0.60
CA THR A 205 9.39 3.65 -0.03
C THR A 205 8.20 4.02 0.84
N ILE A 206 7.02 3.62 0.40
CA ILE A 206 5.72 4.01 0.97
C ILE A 206 5.11 2.83 1.71
N MET A 207 4.63 3.11 2.91
CA MET A 207 3.93 2.15 3.76
C MET A 207 2.52 2.69 4.03
N TRP A 208 1.90 2.28 5.14
CA TRP A 208 0.59 2.75 5.56
C TRP A 208 0.52 2.92 7.08
N ASN A 209 -0.45 3.71 7.53
CA ASN A 209 -0.80 3.88 8.95
C ASN A 209 -2.27 3.51 9.24
N ASN A 210 -3.03 3.09 8.23
CA ASN A 210 -4.38 2.55 8.35
C ASN A 210 -4.50 1.32 7.45
N ASP A 211 -4.58 0.13 8.06
CA ASP A 211 -4.77 -1.14 7.34
C ASP A 211 -6.25 -1.51 7.38
N SER A 212 -6.87 -1.61 6.20
CA SER A 212 -8.30 -1.95 6.08
C SER A 212 -8.62 -3.40 6.49
N LEU A 213 -7.62 -4.28 6.46
CA LEU A 213 -7.78 -5.74 6.57
C LEU A 213 -8.75 -6.33 5.53
N ASP A 214 -8.98 -5.65 4.40
CA ASP A 214 -9.83 -6.13 3.32
C ASP A 214 -9.38 -7.52 2.82
N TRP A 215 -8.07 -7.77 2.76
CA TRP A 215 -7.49 -9.07 2.41
C TRP A 215 -7.90 -10.19 3.38
N SER A 216 -7.99 -9.91 4.68
CA SER A 216 -8.34 -10.89 5.71
C SER A 216 -9.84 -11.14 5.72
N PHE A 217 -10.66 -10.08 5.74
CA PHE A 217 -12.12 -10.25 5.72
C PHE A 217 -12.62 -10.79 4.39
N HIS A 218 -11.96 -10.49 3.27
CA HIS A 218 -12.22 -11.13 2.00
C HIS A 218 -11.94 -12.64 2.06
N ALA A 219 -10.85 -13.06 2.71
CA ALA A 219 -10.53 -14.48 2.86
C ALA A 219 -11.60 -15.20 3.71
N ASP A 220 -12.06 -14.59 4.80
CA ASP A 220 -13.14 -15.12 5.64
C ASP A 220 -14.48 -15.18 4.89
N TYR A 221 -14.75 -14.23 4.00
CA TYR A 221 -15.91 -14.31 3.11
C TYR A 221 -15.74 -15.42 2.07
N ALA A 222 -14.60 -15.49 1.40
CA ALA A 222 -14.33 -16.45 0.33
C ALA A 222 -14.35 -17.90 0.82
N ASN A 223 -13.97 -18.14 2.09
CA ASN A 223 -14.03 -19.46 2.71
C ASN A 223 -15.41 -19.78 3.36
N GLY A 224 -16.36 -18.84 3.32
CA GLY A 224 -17.72 -19.01 3.84
C GLY A 224 -17.86 -18.85 5.36
N THR A 225 -16.85 -18.32 6.06
CA THR A 225 -16.92 -18.05 7.51
C THR A 225 -17.82 -16.88 7.83
N ILE A 226 -17.85 -15.85 6.97
CA ILE A 226 -18.74 -14.69 7.08
C ILE A 226 -19.43 -14.40 5.75
N THR A 227 -20.53 -13.66 5.81
CA THR A 227 -21.22 -13.13 4.62
C THR A 227 -20.40 -12.03 3.95
N ARG A 228 -20.75 -11.72 2.70
CA ARG A 228 -20.10 -10.62 1.96
C ARG A 228 -20.36 -9.28 2.64
N GLU A 229 -21.59 -9.09 3.11
CA GLU A 229 -22.03 -7.89 3.82
C GLU A 229 -21.24 -7.70 5.11
N GLU A 230 -21.01 -8.77 5.89
CA GLU A 230 -20.17 -8.72 7.08
C GLU A 230 -18.71 -8.36 6.76
N ALA A 231 -18.15 -8.92 5.69
CA ALA A 231 -16.77 -8.61 5.28
C ALA A 231 -16.61 -7.14 4.89
N VAL A 232 -17.55 -6.61 4.09
CA VAL A 232 -17.58 -5.19 3.71
C VAL A 232 -17.71 -4.30 4.95
N GLN A 233 -18.66 -4.60 5.83
CA GLN A 233 -18.92 -3.80 7.02
C GLN A 233 -17.73 -3.79 7.99
N LYS A 234 -17.11 -4.96 8.24
CA LYS A 234 -15.92 -5.06 9.09
C LYS A 234 -14.73 -4.29 8.52
N THR A 235 -14.52 -4.36 7.21
CA THR A 235 -13.46 -3.61 6.52
C THR A 235 -13.69 -2.10 6.65
N TYR A 236 -14.93 -1.64 6.40
CA TYR A 236 -15.30 -0.24 6.58
C TYR A 236 -15.10 0.23 8.02
N GLU A 237 -15.54 -0.55 9.01
CA GLU A 237 -15.34 -0.24 10.44
C GLU A 237 -13.86 -0.18 10.82
N MET A 238 -13.02 -1.06 10.26
CA MET A 238 -11.58 -1.00 10.48
C MET A 238 -10.98 0.31 9.95
N ILE A 239 -11.33 0.75 8.74
CA ILE A 239 -10.84 2.02 8.19
C ILE A 239 -11.29 3.19 9.06
N MET A 240 -12.59 3.26 9.35
CA MET A 240 -13.21 4.39 10.06
C MET A 240 -12.92 4.42 11.57
N GLY A 241 -12.34 3.35 12.12
CA GLY A 241 -12.01 3.23 13.55
C GLY A 241 -10.77 4.00 13.99
N TYR A 242 -9.99 4.57 13.06
CA TYR A 242 -8.75 5.30 13.34
C TYR A 242 -8.83 6.77 12.87
N PRO A 243 -7.94 7.66 13.35
CA PRO A 243 -7.80 9.00 12.78
C PRO A 243 -7.47 8.94 11.27
N LEU A 244 -8.20 9.71 10.47
CA LEU A 244 -8.13 9.63 9.00
C LEU A 244 -7.53 10.87 8.31
N ASP A 245 -7.41 11.99 9.03
CA ASP A 245 -6.71 13.17 8.49
C ASP A 245 -5.21 12.88 8.36
N GLY A 246 -4.68 13.00 7.14
CA GLY A 246 -3.32 12.61 6.79
C GLY A 246 -3.09 11.10 6.76
N ALA A 247 -4.14 10.27 6.77
CA ALA A 247 -3.95 8.81 6.72
C ALA A 247 -3.57 8.32 5.31
N VAL A 248 -2.73 7.28 5.29
CA VAL A 248 -2.43 6.44 4.14
C VAL A 248 -3.12 5.11 4.36
N VAL A 249 -4.22 4.88 3.65
CA VAL A 249 -5.08 3.70 3.79
C VAL A 249 -4.62 2.60 2.84
N LEU A 250 -4.31 1.42 3.37
CA LEU A 250 -4.03 0.21 2.59
C LEU A 250 -5.31 -0.56 2.28
N MET A 251 -5.57 -0.78 1.00
CA MET A 251 -6.57 -1.69 0.44
C MET A 251 -5.93 -2.48 -0.72
N HIS A 252 -6.66 -3.42 -1.30
CA HIS A 252 -6.19 -4.27 -2.40
C HIS A 252 -7.21 -4.28 -3.54
N ASP A 253 -6.82 -3.83 -4.74
CA ASP A 253 -7.71 -3.76 -5.92
C ASP A 253 -7.84 -5.09 -6.67
N ILE A 254 -7.58 -6.20 -5.97
CA ILE A 254 -7.81 -7.58 -6.42
C ILE A 254 -8.89 -8.30 -5.60
N LYS A 255 -9.44 -7.68 -4.55
CA LYS A 255 -10.43 -8.31 -3.67
C LYS A 255 -11.84 -7.85 -4.06
N GLY A 256 -12.75 -8.81 -4.21
CA GLY A 256 -14.13 -8.54 -4.67
C GLY A 256 -15.04 -7.80 -3.67
N ILE A 257 -14.56 -7.52 -2.46
CA ILE A 257 -15.27 -6.69 -1.47
C ILE A 257 -14.83 -5.22 -1.51
N THR A 258 -13.63 -4.95 -2.04
CA THR A 258 -12.98 -3.63 -1.95
C THR A 258 -13.74 -2.53 -2.70
N PRO A 259 -14.36 -2.76 -3.88
CA PRO A 259 -15.19 -1.74 -4.52
C PRO A 259 -16.32 -1.22 -3.62
N ASP A 260 -17.05 -2.11 -2.94
CA ASP A 260 -18.15 -1.73 -2.07
C ASP A 260 -17.67 -0.99 -0.81
N VAL A 261 -16.55 -1.44 -0.23
CA VAL A 261 -15.91 -0.75 0.89
C VAL A 261 -15.50 0.67 0.48
N LEU A 262 -14.89 0.81 -0.70
CA LEU A 262 -14.45 2.10 -1.23
C LEU A 262 -15.62 3.06 -1.41
N GLU A 263 -16.74 2.60 -1.96
CA GLU A 263 -17.92 3.44 -2.16
C GLU A 263 -18.46 3.98 -0.82
N LEU A 264 -18.53 3.15 0.22
CA LEU A 264 -18.95 3.58 1.56
C LEU A 264 -17.96 4.59 2.18
N VAL A 265 -16.66 4.34 2.05
CA VAL A 265 -15.61 5.24 2.54
C VAL A 265 -15.69 6.60 1.85
N LEU A 266 -15.79 6.62 0.52
CA LEU A 266 -15.87 7.86 -0.25
C LEU A 266 -17.15 8.64 0.04
N GLU A 267 -18.31 7.98 0.14
CA GLU A 267 -19.57 8.63 0.51
C GLU A 267 -19.43 9.36 1.85
N LYS A 268 -18.93 8.64 2.86
CA LYS A 268 -18.77 9.16 4.21
C LYS A 268 -17.77 10.32 4.28
N LEU A 269 -16.58 10.14 3.71
CA LEU A 269 -15.50 11.11 3.81
C LEU A 269 -15.73 12.35 2.93
N SER A 270 -16.39 12.19 1.77
CA SER A 270 -16.81 13.32 0.95
C SER A 270 -17.81 14.21 1.70
N ALA A 271 -18.79 13.60 2.40
CA ALA A 271 -19.75 14.33 3.23
C ALA A 271 -19.08 15.08 4.40
N GLU A 272 -17.91 14.62 4.83
CA GLU A 272 -17.10 15.26 5.88
C GLU A 272 -16.06 16.25 5.36
N GLY A 273 -16.02 16.50 4.05
CA GLY A 273 -15.14 17.48 3.41
C GLY A 273 -13.67 17.03 3.31
N TYR A 274 -13.41 15.73 3.26
CA TYR A 274 -12.06 15.23 2.95
C TYR A 274 -11.70 15.47 1.50
N THR A 275 -10.43 15.78 1.25
CA THR A 275 -9.82 15.76 -0.07
C THR A 275 -9.07 14.44 -0.25
N PHE A 276 -9.34 13.73 -1.35
CA PHE A 276 -8.65 12.48 -1.69
C PHE A 276 -7.45 12.79 -2.56
N VAL A 277 -6.26 12.51 -2.05
CA VAL A 277 -4.98 12.91 -2.66
C VAL A 277 -4.15 11.70 -3.03
N THR A 278 -3.24 11.86 -4.00
CA THR A 278 -2.17 10.87 -4.21
C THR A 278 -1.11 10.97 -3.11
N ILE A 279 -0.19 10.00 -3.07
CA ILE A 279 0.93 10.04 -2.11
C ILE A 279 1.86 11.21 -2.41
N SER A 280 2.16 11.48 -3.68
CA SER A 280 2.98 12.63 -4.05
C SER A 280 2.31 13.97 -3.68
N GLU A 281 1.00 14.11 -3.91
CA GLU A 281 0.24 15.28 -3.47
C GLU A 281 0.26 15.44 -1.93
N MET A 282 0.16 14.34 -1.19
CA MET A 282 0.31 14.35 0.27
C MET A 282 1.71 14.85 0.68
N PHE A 283 2.78 14.43 0.00
CA PHE A 283 4.13 14.92 0.27
C PHE A 283 4.26 16.44 0.04
N ASP A 284 3.62 16.96 -0.99
CA ASP A 284 3.58 18.41 -1.26
C ASP A 284 2.82 19.17 -0.17
N ILE A 285 1.70 18.63 0.32
CA ILE A 285 0.93 19.21 1.44
C ILE A 285 1.80 19.32 2.69
N GLU A 286 2.49 18.24 3.03
CA GLU A 286 3.31 18.09 4.22
C GLU A 286 4.67 18.81 4.11
N GLY A 287 4.98 19.38 2.94
CA GLY A 287 6.28 20.02 2.69
C GLY A 287 7.45 19.05 2.80
N MET A 288 7.23 17.78 2.45
CA MET A 288 8.25 16.74 2.53
C MET A 288 9.31 16.87 1.42
N GLY A 289 9.01 17.59 0.34
CA GLY A 289 9.95 17.95 -0.73
C GLY A 289 10.60 16.73 -1.41
N GLU A 290 11.70 16.97 -2.12
CA GLU A 290 12.55 15.90 -2.66
C GLU A 290 13.17 15.03 -1.55
N ASP A 291 13.17 15.47 -0.29
CA ASP A 291 13.75 14.74 0.84
C ASP A 291 12.86 13.59 1.35
N ALA A 292 11.67 13.38 0.76
CA ALA A 292 10.86 12.19 1.04
C ALA A 292 11.57 10.87 0.64
N TYR A 293 12.62 10.96 -0.18
CA TYR A 293 13.52 9.86 -0.44
C TYR A 293 14.21 9.42 0.87
N PHE A 294 13.91 8.19 1.29
CA PHE A 294 14.54 7.50 2.42
C PHE A 294 14.29 8.10 3.83
N SER A 295 13.81 9.33 3.96
CA SER A 295 13.82 10.00 5.27
C SER A 295 12.59 9.75 6.14
N LYS A 296 11.47 9.23 5.64
CA LYS A 296 10.28 8.97 6.49
C LYS A 296 9.53 7.73 6.02
N PHE A 297 9.74 6.61 6.72
CA PHE A 297 8.93 5.42 6.58
C PHE A 297 7.70 5.58 7.46
N TYR A 298 6.50 5.56 6.87
CA TYR A 298 5.31 5.28 7.66
C TYR A 298 5.39 3.82 8.10
N SER A 299 4.98 3.49 9.30
CA SER A 299 4.65 2.12 9.66
C SER A 299 3.44 2.22 10.56
N ALA A 300 2.68 1.14 10.68
CA ALA A 300 1.47 1.10 11.48
C ALA A 300 1.66 1.53 12.96
N ASN A 301 2.89 1.78 13.44
CA ASN A 301 3.13 2.38 14.76
C ASN A 301 4.36 3.31 14.90
N GLN A 302 5.15 3.58 13.85
CA GLN A 302 6.32 4.49 13.93
C GLN A 302 6.59 5.19 12.59
N ILE A 303 6.70 6.51 12.61
CA ILE A 303 7.45 7.25 11.57
C ILE A 303 8.92 7.02 11.88
N VAL A 304 9.59 6.19 11.09
CA VAL A 304 11.05 6.05 11.21
C VAL A 304 11.67 7.10 10.31
N THR A 305 12.26 8.13 10.92
CA THR A 305 13.03 9.12 10.20
C THR A 305 14.48 8.70 10.11
N LEU A 306 15.02 8.49 8.90
CA LEU A 306 16.47 8.41 8.75
C LEU A 306 17.03 9.82 8.85
N LYS A 307 17.92 10.02 9.84
CA LYS A 307 18.71 11.25 10.01
C LYS A 307 19.94 11.22 9.12
#